data_AF-A0A7C3QBL6-F1
#
_entry.id   AF-A0A7C3QBL6-F1
#
_cell.length_a   1.000
_cell.length_b   1.000
_cell.length_c   1.000
_cell.angle_alpha   90.00
_cell.angle_beta   90.00
_cell.angle_gamma   90.00
#
_symmetry.space_group_name_H-M   'P 1'
#
loop_
_entity.id
_entity.type
_entity.pdbx_description
1 polymer ?
#
loop_
_entity_poly.entity_id
_entity_poly.type
_entity_poly.pdbx_seq_one_letter_code
_entity_poly.pdbx_strand_id
1 'polypeptide(L)' 'CGADSLGGDPITQMAYTPAAHRRAARSLCTLADEYANGRLLALGGGGYHLGNLAAAWCAVVEEMSRA' A
#
# COMPACT_ATOMS: atom_id res chain seq x y z
N CYS A 1 -5.86 -0.47 -1.61
CA CYS A 1 -4.97 0.32 -0.75
C CYS A 1 -5.02 1.78 -1.23
N GLY A 2 -5.67 2.68 -0.50
CA GLY A 2 -5.69 4.11 -0.83
C GLY A 2 -4.40 4.80 -0.38
N ALA A 3 -3.89 5.73 -1.20
CA ALA A 3 -2.70 6.54 -0.92
C ALA A 3 -3.03 7.91 -0.31
N ASP A 4 -4.30 8.21 -0.10
CA ASP A 4 -4.83 9.46 0.47
C ASP A 4 -4.43 9.70 1.93
N SER A 5 -4.04 8.66 2.66
CA SER A 5 -3.48 8.76 4.02
C SER A 5 -2.06 9.34 4.09
N LEU A 6 -1.34 9.44 2.98
CA LEU A 6 0.02 9.96 2.96
C LEU A 6 0.06 11.47 3.22
N GLY A 7 1.11 11.93 3.90
CA GLY A 7 1.33 13.35 4.17
C GLY A 7 1.32 14.19 2.89
N GLY A 8 0.61 15.31 2.93
CA GLY A 8 0.46 16.22 1.79
C GLY A 8 -0.65 15.85 0.82
N ASP A 9 -1.42 14.78 1.05
CA ASP A 9 -2.65 14.56 0.29
C ASP A 9 -3.70 15.63 0.60
N PRO A 10 -4.43 16.17 -0.39
CA PRO A 10 -5.33 17.31 -0.17
C PRO A 10 -6.61 16.98 0.61
N ILE A 11 -7.00 15.71 0.73
CA ILE A 11 -8.30 15.35 1.31
C ILE A 11 -8.22 14.68 2.69
N THR A 12 -7.01 14.37 3.17
CA THR A 12 -6.82 13.84 4.53
C THR A 12 -5.64 14.53 5.23
N GLN A 13 -5.56 14.35 6.55
CA GLN A 13 -4.50 14.91 7.39
C GLN A 13 -3.80 13.82 8.21
N MET A 14 -3.77 12.58 7.71
CA MET A 14 -3.25 11.42 8.44
C MET A 14 -1.72 11.37 8.53
N ALA A 15 -1.02 12.07 7.63
CA ALA A 15 0.43 12.23 7.65
C ALA A 15 1.23 10.91 7.67
N TYR A 16 0.73 9.86 7.01
CA TYR A 16 1.51 8.63 6.85
C TYR A 16 2.64 8.82 5.85
N THR A 17 3.57 7.86 5.87
CA THR A 17 4.65 7.74 4.89
C THR A 17 4.44 6.48 4.05
N PRO A 18 5.08 6.36 2.86
CA PRO A 18 5.00 5.14 2.04
C PRO A 18 5.41 3.86 2.79
N ALA A 19 6.15 3.97 3.91
CA ALA A 19 6.48 2.84 4.77
C ALA A 19 5.24 2.15 5.37
N ALA A 20 4.12 2.87 5.55
CA ALA A 20 2.86 2.29 6.01
C ALA A 20 2.31 1.30 4.97
N HIS A 21 2.29 1.68 3.68
CA HIS A 21 1.87 0.83 2.57
C HIS A 21 2.79 -0.38 2.41
N ARG A 22 4.12 -0.18 2.53
CA ARG A 22 5.09 -1.28 2.56
C ARG A 22 4.78 -2.29 3.67
N ARG A 23 4.61 -1.81 4.90
CA ARG A 23 4.30 -2.65 6.06
C ARG A 23 3.00 -3.42 5.86
N ALA A 24 1.95 -2.75 5.40
CA ALA A 24 0.65 -3.38 5.16
C ALA A 24 0.75 -4.47 4.08
N ALA A 25 1.40 -4.18 2.94
CA ALA A 25 1.59 -5.15 1.86
C ALA A 25 2.37 -6.38 2.33
N ARG A 26 3.48 -6.19 3.06
CA ARG A 26 4.27 -7.28 3.62
C ARG A 26 3.43 -8.18 4.54
N SER A 27 2.73 -7.57 5.50
CA SER A 27 1.90 -8.33 6.45
C SER A 27 0.80 -9.12 5.73
N LEU A 28 0.18 -8.53 4.70
CA LEU A 28 -0.86 -9.21 3.92
C LEU A 28 -0.30 -10.35 3.08
N CYS A 29 0.91 -10.23 2.52
CA CYS A 29 1.57 -11.33 1.81
C CYS A 29 1.82 -12.50 2.77
N THR A 30 2.39 -12.24 3.95
CA THR A 30 2.62 -13.28 4.97
C THR A 30 1.32 -13.98 5.39
N LEU A 31 0.23 -13.23 5.59
CA LEU A 31 -1.07 -13.82 5.93
C LEU A 31 -1.66 -14.60 4.76
N ALA A 32 -1.44 -14.17 3.52
CA ALA A 32 -1.89 -14.90 2.34
C ALA A 32 -1.14 -16.22 2.18
N ASP A 33 0.16 -16.25 2.47
CA ASP A 33 0.95 -17.48 2.46
C ASP A 33 0.45 -18.48 3.50
N GLU A 34 0.16 -18.00 4.72
CA GLU A 34 -0.28 -18.85 5.83
C GLU A 34 -1.72 -19.35 5.66
N TYR A 35 -2.64 -18.51 5.19
CA TYR A 35 -4.08 -18.77 5.26
C TYR A 35 -4.80 -18.79 3.91
N ALA A 36 -4.16 -18.40 2.82
CA ALA A 36 -4.80 -18.25 1.50
C ALA A 36 -4.01 -18.91 0.35
N ASN A 37 -3.05 -19.78 0.63
CA ASN A 37 -2.15 -20.42 -0.34
C ASN A 37 -1.48 -19.38 -1.27
N GLY A 38 -0.98 -18.28 -0.68
CA GLY A 38 -0.33 -17.17 -1.39
C GLY A 38 -1.26 -16.33 -2.27
N ARG A 39 -2.58 -16.57 -2.26
CA ARG A 39 -3.52 -15.81 -3.11
C ARG A 39 -3.84 -14.47 -2.47
N LEU A 40 -3.34 -13.40 -3.08
CA LEU A 40 -3.64 -12.02 -2.71
C LEU A 40 -3.96 -11.19 -3.96
N LEU A 41 -5.06 -10.44 -3.90
CA LEU A 41 -5.43 -9.45 -4.93
C LEU A 41 -5.41 -8.05 -4.30
N ALA A 42 -4.49 -7.20 -4.76
CA ALA A 42 -4.42 -5.81 -4.34
C ALA A 42 -5.13 -4.90 -5.35
N LEU A 43 -6.05 -4.05 -4.87
CA LEU A 43 -6.81 -3.12 -5.69
C LEU A 43 -6.55 -1.66 -5.33
N GLY A 44 -6.61 -0.81 -6.35
CA GLY A 44 -6.61 0.66 -6.28
C GLY A 44 -7.53 1.24 -5.22
N GLY A 45 -7.22 2.43 -4.71
CA GLY A 45 -8.12 3.23 -3.86
C GLY A 45 -7.94 4.71 -4.16
N GLY A 46 -8.30 5.57 -3.20
CA GLY A 46 -8.03 7.01 -3.27
C GLY A 46 -6.53 7.34 -3.29
N GLY A 47 -6.20 8.61 -3.48
CA GLY A 47 -4.84 9.11 -3.63
C GLY A 47 -4.83 10.28 -4.61
N TYR A 48 -4.77 11.49 -4.09
CA TYR A 48 -5.09 12.71 -4.82
C TYR A 48 -3.87 13.63 -4.98
N HIS A 49 -2.73 13.24 -4.40
CA HIS A 49 -1.41 13.72 -4.75
C HIS A 49 -0.66 12.69 -5.61
N LEU A 50 -0.31 13.04 -6.86
CA LEU A 50 0.28 12.09 -7.83
C LEU A 50 1.60 11.46 -7.35
N GLY A 51 2.46 12.25 -6.70
CA GLY A 51 3.71 11.73 -6.12
C GLY A 51 3.47 10.73 -5.00
N ASN A 52 2.43 10.96 -4.19
CA ASN A 52 2.06 10.05 -3.09
C ASN A 52 1.46 8.77 -3.64
N LEU A 53 0.59 8.89 -4.65
CA LEU A 53 -0.01 7.75 -5.33
C LEU A 53 1.06 6.81 -5.89
N ALA A 54 2.05 7.36 -6.61
CA ALA A 54 3.16 6.58 -7.15
C ALA A 54 3.99 5.94 -6.03
N ALA A 55 4.41 6.72 -5.02
CA ALA A 55 5.24 6.21 -3.93
C ALA A 55 4.57 5.09 -3.13
N ALA A 56 3.26 5.24 -2.83
CA ALA A 56 2.48 4.23 -2.13
C ALA A 56 2.36 2.93 -2.95
N TRP A 57 1.98 3.03 -4.23
CA TRP A 57 1.76 1.84 -5.07
C TRP A 57 3.06 1.13 -5.44
N CYS A 58 4.16 1.87 -5.69
CA CYS A 58 5.46 1.26 -5.86
C CYS A 58 5.88 0.46 -4.61
N ALA A 59 5.62 0.98 -3.40
CA ALA A 59 5.92 0.25 -2.17
C ALA A 59 5.08 -1.03 -2.01
N VAL A 60 3.81 -1.02 -2.43
CA VAL A 60 2.95 -2.22 -2.43
C VAL A 60 3.46 -3.26 -3.43
N VAL A 61 3.70 -2.85 -4.69
CA VAL A 61 4.16 -3.75 -5.75
C VAL A 61 5.54 -4.33 -5.45
N GLU A 62 6.44 -3.54 -4.85
CA GLU A 62 7.75 -4.02 -4.44
C GLU A 62 7.65 -5.16 -3.42
N GLU A 63 6.76 -5.08 -2.44
CA GLU A 63 6.60 -6.18 -1.47
C GLU A 63 5.89 -7.38 -2.08
N MET A 64 4.86 -7.18 -2.91
CA MET A 64 4.14 -8.28 -3.56
C MET A 64 4.98 -9.03 -4.60
N SER A 65 5.95 -8.36 -5.25
CA SER A 65 6.83 -9.00 -6.25
C SER A 65 7.99 -9.80 -5.63
N ARG A 66 8.20 -9.66 -4.32
CA ARG A 66 9.23 -10.39 -3.56
C ARG A 66 8.66 -11.57 -2.77
N ALA A 67 7.33 -11.64 -2.64
CA ALA A 67 6.60 -12.68 -1.90
C ALA A 67 6.43 -13.94 -2.74
#